data_AF-A0A352V570-F1
#
_entry.id   AF-A0A352V570-F1
#
_cell.length_a   1.000
_cell.length_b   1.000
_cell.length_c   1.000
_cell.angle_alpha   90.00
_cell.angle_beta   90.00
_cell.angle_gamma   90.00
#
_symmetry.space_group_name_H-M   'P 1'
#
loop_
_entity.id
_entity.type
_entity.pdbx_description
1 polymer ?
#
loop_
_entity_poly.entity_id
_entity_poly.type
_entity_poly.pdbx_seq_one_letter_code
_entity_poly.pdbx_strand_id
1 'polypeptide(L)'
;PALNAGFFPFPFFDDASKNKLYADTDSTLAVSANAPKANIDAAKKFLEFLTSPEGAAMIVSKARLLPTVKGADVSSMDAPFQDLVKYVGDGVVMPWAFSMWPTVVFETSKSALQEYYSGQRTKDQMITYLDDLWKNK
;
A
#
# COMPACT_ATOMS: atom_id res chain seq x y z
N PRO A 1 9.99 21.33 -11.05
CA PRO A 1 10.92 21.83 -10.01
C PRO A 1 12.04 20.81 -9.76
N ALA A 2 13.29 21.26 -9.60
CA ALA A 2 14.36 20.39 -9.11
C ALA A 2 14.17 20.21 -7.59
N LEU A 3 13.31 19.28 -7.21
CA LEU A 3 12.98 18.97 -5.82
C LEU A 3 13.78 17.74 -5.38
N ASN A 4 14.56 17.88 -4.32
CA ASN A 4 15.19 16.75 -3.65
C ASN A 4 14.21 16.20 -2.60
N ALA A 5 13.33 15.29 -3.02
CA ALA A 5 12.30 14.70 -2.18
C ALA A 5 12.68 13.26 -1.77
N GLY A 6 12.20 12.85 -0.60
CA GLY A 6 12.33 11.50 -0.07
C GLY A 6 11.10 11.08 0.73
N PHE A 7 11.08 9.84 1.20
CA PHE A 7 10.02 9.30 2.06
C PHE A 7 10.55 8.95 3.45
N PHE A 8 9.71 9.16 4.46
CA PHE A 8 9.96 8.69 5.82
C PHE A 8 8.66 8.17 6.45
N PRO A 9 8.75 7.22 7.39
CA PRO A 9 7.60 6.75 8.16
C PRO A 9 6.91 7.90 8.89
N PHE A 10 5.57 7.95 8.81
CA PHE A 10 4.82 8.91 9.59
C PHE A 10 4.99 8.62 11.10
N PRO A 11 5.25 9.63 11.95
CA PRO A 11 5.58 9.43 13.35
C PRO A 11 4.33 9.18 14.22
N PHE A 12 3.75 7.99 14.12
CA PHE A 12 2.57 7.60 14.91
C PHE A 12 2.90 7.26 16.36
N PHE A 13 4.11 6.79 16.63
CA PHE A 13 4.54 6.36 17.95
C PHE A 13 5.54 7.34 18.56
N ASP A 14 5.48 7.50 19.88
CA ASP A 14 6.49 8.23 20.67
C ASP A 14 7.87 7.53 20.66
N ASP A 15 7.93 6.29 20.19
CA ASP A 15 9.15 5.53 19.95
C ASP A 15 9.44 5.47 18.46
N ALA A 16 10.49 6.18 18.02
CA ALA A 16 10.89 6.28 16.63
C ALA A 16 11.15 4.92 15.97
N SER A 17 11.61 3.92 16.73
CA SER A 17 11.89 2.57 16.20
C SER A 17 10.63 1.80 15.79
N LYS A 18 9.45 2.24 16.26
CA LYS A 18 8.15 1.63 15.94
C LYS A 18 7.50 2.26 14.71
N ASN A 19 7.98 3.41 14.26
CA ASN A 19 7.45 4.08 13.08
C ASN A 19 7.89 3.31 11.83
N LYS A 20 6.90 2.80 11.08
CA LYS A 20 7.11 2.03 9.86
C LYS A 20 6.42 2.70 8.68
N LEU A 21 6.93 2.47 7.48
CA LEU A 21 6.28 2.96 6.28
C LEU A 21 5.03 2.12 6.00
N TYR A 22 3.92 2.78 5.66
CA TYR A 22 2.72 2.04 5.25
C TYR A 22 2.89 1.59 3.81
N ALA A 23 2.82 0.28 3.60
CA ALA A 23 2.96 -0.33 2.29
C ALA A 23 2.02 -1.53 2.19
N ASP A 24 1.45 -1.71 1.01
CA ASP A 24 0.65 -2.89 0.65
C ASP A 24 0.79 -3.13 -0.85
N THR A 25 0.22 -4.23 -1.32
CA THR A 25 0.21 -4.60 -2.73
C THR A 25 -0.77 -3.73 -3.50
N ASP A 26 -0.27 -3.03 -4.51
CA ASP A 26 -1.11 -2.21 -5.39
C ASP A 26 -2.04 -3.08 -6.25
N SER A 27 -1.47 -4.07 -6.95
CA SER A 27 -2.22 -4.96 -7.83
C SER A 27 -1.81 -6.42 -7.63
N THR A 28 -2.80 -7.29 -7.57
CA THR A 28 -2.61 -8.75 -7.57
C THR A 28 -3.25 -9.35 -8.82
N LEU A 29 -2.61 -10.36 -9.39
CA LEU A 29 -3.14 -11.12 -10.51
C LEU A 29 -3.52 -12.52 -10.02
N ALA A 30 -4.73 -12.96 -10.37
CA ALA A 30 -5.24 -14.29 -10.04
C ALA A 30 -5.73 -15.00 -11.30
N VAL A 31 -5.60 -16.34 -11.31
CA VAL A 31 -6.11 -17.19 -12.39
C VAL A 31 -7.43 -17.81 -11.95
N SER A 32 -8.48 -17.62 -12.76
CA SER A 32 -9.79 -18.24 -12.50
C SER A 32 -9.69 -19.76 -12.61
N ALA A 33 -10.13 -20.48 -11.56
CA ALA A 33 -10.18 -21.93 -11.54
C ALA A 33 -11.24 -22.52 -12.51
N ASN A 34 -12.21 -21.70 -12.94
CA ASN A 34 -13.32 -22.11 -13.79
C ASN A 34 -13.07 -21.85 -15.30
N ALA A 35 -11.91 -21.29 -15.65
CA ALA A 35 -11.58 -21.02 -17.05
C ALA A 35 -11.25 -22.32 -17.82
N PRO A 36 -11.41 -22.34 -19.15
CA PRO A 36 -10.94 -23.46 -19.96
C PRO A 36 -9.46 -23.75 -19.72
N LYS A 37 -9.06 -25.03 -19.73
CA LYS A 37 -7.67 -25.44 -19.45
C LYS A 37 -6.63 -24.68 -20.28
N ALA A 38 -6.91 -24.47 -21.57
CA ALA A 38 -6.02 -23.71 -22.46
C ALA A 38 -5.76 -22.27 -21.96
N ASN A 39 -6.78 -21.61 -21.39
CA ASN A 39 -6.67 -20.26 -20.86
C ASN A 39 -5.89 -20.25 -19.54
N ILE A 40 -6.08 -21.26 -18.69
CA ILE A 40 -5.31 -21.42 -17.46
C ILE A 40 -3.82 -21.61 -17.79
N ASP A 41 -3.51 -22.47 -18.75
CA ASP A 41 -2.13 -22.73 -19.17
C ASP A 41 -1.48 -21.48 -19.79
N ALA A 42 -2.24 -20.70 -20.58
CA ALA A 42 -1.77 -19.41 -21.11
C ALA A 42 -1.54 -18.35 -20.01
N ALA A 43 -2.45 -18.25 -19.05
CA ALA A 43 -2.33 -17.32 -17.92
C ALA A 43 -1.09 -17.62 -17.06
N LYS A 44 -0.79 -18.90 -16.82
CA LYS A 44 0.43 -19.31 -16.10
C LYS A 44 1.69 -18.88 -16.83
N LYS A 45 1.78 -19.10 -18.16
CA LYS A 45 2.91 -18.62 -18.96
C LYS A 45 3.09 -17.11 -18.91
N PHE A 46 1.97 -16.37 -18.88
CA PHE A 46 2.03 -14.92 -18.73
C PHE A 46 2.56 -14.49 -17.36
N LEU A 47 2.14 -15.14 -16.27
CA LEU A 47 2.68 -14.89 -14.93
C LEU A 47 4.17 -15.28 -14.81
N GLU A 48 4.58 -16.39 -15.44
CA GLU A 48 5.99 -16.78 -15.55
C GLU A 48 6.81 -15.71 -16.28
N PHE A 49 6.29 -15.16 -17.38
CA PHE A 49 6.93 -14.04 -18.08
C PHE A 49 7.04 -12.79 -17.21
N LEU A 50 5.95 -12.37 -16.56
CA LEU A 50 5.96 -11.18 -15.69
C LEU A 50 6.97 -11.29 -14.54
N THR A 51 7.20 -12.51 -14.05
CA THR A 51 8.14 -12.80 -12.97
C THR A 51 9.54 -13.16 -13.44
N SER A 52 9.78 -13.19 -14.75
CA SER A 52 11.12 -13.35 -15.34
C SER A 52 11.97 -12.08 -15.15
N PRO A 53 13.31 -12.15 -15.35
CA PRO A 53 14.16 -10.96 -15.32
C PRO A 53 13.72 -9.86 -16.30
N GLU A 54 13.27 -10.25 -17.50
CA GLU A 54 12.76 -9.30 -18.51
C GLU A 54 11.47 -8.62 -18.03
N GLY A 55 10.50 -9.42 -17.56
CA GLY A 55 9.23 -8.91 -17.04
C GLY A 55 9.42 -7.96 -15.85
N ALA A 56 10.27 -8.34 -14.89
CA ALA A 56 10.61 -7.51 -13.74
C ALA A 56 11.27 -6.19 -14.16
N ALA A 57 12.20 -6.22 -15.13
CA ALA A 57 12.83 -5.02 -15.67
C ALA A 57 11.81 -4.10 -16.37
N MET A 58 10.81 -4.67 -17.05
CA MET A 58 9.73 -3.88 -17.66
C MET A 58 8.82 -3.22 -16.61
N ILE A 59 8.49 -3.93 -15.51
CA ILE A 59 7.71 -3.36 -14.40
C ILE A 59 8.40 -2.11 -13.83
N VAL A 60 9.71 -2.18 -13.62
CA VAL A 60 10.49 -1.06 -13.09
C VAL A 60 10.60 0.07 -14.12
N SER A 61 11.07 -0.24 -15.33
CA SER A 61 11.46 0.79 -16.31
C SER A 61 10.29 1.40 -17.09
N LYS A 62 9.21 0.64 -17.30
CA LYS A 62 8.05 1.08 -18.10
C LYS A 62 6.86 1.43 -17.23
N ALA A 63 6.49 0.55 -16.30
CA ALA A 63 5.35 0.82 -15.42
C ALA A 63 5.72 1.75 -14.26
N ARG A 64 7.01 1.92 -13.95
CA ARG A 64 7.51 2.71 -12.81
C ARG A 64 6.91 2.23 -11.49
N LEU A 65 6.73 0.91 -11.37
CA LEU A 65 6.20 0.24 -10.20
C LEU A 65 7.29 -0.57 -9.52
N LEU A 66 7.15 -0.76 -8.20
CA LEU A 66 8.03 -1.64 -7.45
C LEU A 66 7.75 -3.11 -7.80
N PRO A 67 8.78 -3.88 -8.17
CA PRO A 67 8.62 -5.28 -8.48
C PRO A 67 8.56 -6.11 -7.19
N THR A 68 7.80 -7.20 -7.21
CA THR A 68 7.74 -8.19 -6.13
C THR A 68 8.65 -9.40 -6.39
N VAL A 69 9.42 -9.35 -7.49
CA VAL A 69 10.33 -10.42 -7.92
C VAL A 69 11.65 -10.29 -7.17
N LYS A 70 12.05 -11.37 -6.49
CA LYS A 70 13.32 -11.43 -5.76
C LYS A 70 14.50 -11.18 -6.69
N GLY A 71 15.36 -10.21 -6.34
CA GLY A 71 16.56 -9.88 -7.11
C GLY A 71 16.30 -8.99 -8.34
N ALA A 72 15.09 -8.44 -8.49
CA ALA A 72 14.83 -7.43 -9.50
C ALA A 72 15.69 -6.18 -9.26
N ASP A 73 16.20 -5.60 -10.35
CA ASP A 73 16.98 -4.37 -10.31
C ASP A 73 16.04 -3.15 -10.25
N VAL A 74 16.15 -2.38 -9.17
CA VAL A 74 15.38 -1.15 -8.92
C VAL A 74 16.26 0.10 -8.89
N SER A 75 17.54 -0.03 -9.28
CA SER A 75 18.51 1.08 -9.27
C SER A 75 18.13 2.22 -10.21
N SER A 76 17.33 1.93 -11.25
CA SER A 76 16.87 2.93 -12.22
C SER A 76 15.66 3.76 -11.75
N MET A 77 15.11 3.49 -10.56
CA MET A 77 14.00 4.28 -10.02
C MET A 77 14.46 5.65 -9.51
N ASP A 78 13.60 6.67 -9.65
CA ASP A 78 13.91 8.03 -9.20
C ASP A 78 14.20 8.07 -7.68
N ALA A 79 15.06 9.03 -7.27
CA ALA A 79 15.54 9.20 -5.90
C ALA A 79 14.50 9.01 -4.78
N PRO A 80 13.29 9.61 -4.82
CA PRO A 80 12.31 9.40 -3.76
C PRO A 80 11.90 7.92 -3.62
N PHE A 81 11.82 7.15 -4.70
CA PHE A 81 11.44 5.74 -4.63
C PHE A 81 12.54 4.84 -4.05
N GLN A 82 13.79 5.30 -4.02
CA GLN A 82 14.88 4.55 -3.39
C GLN A 82 14.67 4.39 -1.88
N ASP A 83 14.09 5.40 -1.22
CA ASP A 83 13.69 5.29 0.20
C ASP A 83 12.63 4.18 0.37
N LEU A 84 11.61 4.17 -0.50
CA LEU A 84 10.55 3.16 -0.47
C LEU A 84 11.09 1.75 -0.70
N VAL A 85 11.98 1.56 -1.70
CA VAL A 85 12.71 0.30 -1.93
C VAL A 85 13.41 -0.16 -0.65
N LYS A 86 14.14 0.75 0.00
CA LYS A 86 14.90 0.45 1.22
C LYS A 86 13.98 0.01 2.36
N TYR A 87 12.93 0.77 2.67
CA TYR A 87 12.01 0.42 3.76
C TYR A 87 11.31 -0.93 3.50
N VAL A 88 10.88 -1.20 2.27
CA VAL A 88 10.26 -2.48 1.89
C VAL A 88 11.28 -3.63 1.99
N GLY A 89 12.49 -3.45 1.46
CA GLY A 89 13.55 -4.47 1.49
C GLY A 89 14.05 -4.79 2.90
N ASP A 90 14.11 -3.79 3.78
CA ASP A 90 14.50 -3.93 5.19
C ASP A 90 13.36 -4.46 6.08
N GLY A 91 12.14 -4.63 5.54
CA GLY A 91 10.97 -5.06 6.30
C GLY A 91 10.45 -4.02 7.29
N VAL A 92 10.84 -2.75 7.14
CA VAL A 92 10.43 -1.62 7.97
C VAL A 92 9.10 -1.05 7.44
N VAL A 93 8.13 -1.94 7.26
CA VAL A 93 6.81 -1.65 6.71
C VAL A 93 5.68 -2.20 7.57
N MET A 94 4.49 -1.62 7.43
CA MET A 94 3.26 -2.13 8.02
C MET A 94 2.09 -1.99 7.04
N PRO A 95 1.08 -2.88 7.11
CA PRO A 95 -0.08 -2.81 6.23
C PRO A 95 -0.96 -1.61 6.57
N TRP A 96 -1.79 -1.20 5.61
CA TRP A 96 -2.78 -0.16 5.84
C TRP A 96 -3.86 -0.63 6.82
N ALA A 97 -4.13 0.17 7.86
CA ALA A 97 -5.10 -0.20 8.88
C ALA A 97 -6.54 -0.34 8.35
N PHE A 98 -6.89 0.40 7.28
CA PHE A 98 -8.25 0.43 6.76
C PHE A 98 -8.73 -0.93 6.24
N SER A 99 -7.83 -1.80 5.76
CA SER A 99 -8.21 -3.14 5.30
C SER A 99 -8.69 -4.04 6.45
N MET A 100 -8.38 -3.66 7.69
CA MET A 100 -8.77 -4.38 8.91
C MET A 100 -9.98 -3.76 9.61
N TRP A 101 -10.48 -2.61 9.14
CA TRP A 101 -11.60 -1.92 9.77
C TRP A 101 -12.92 -2.39 9.17
N PRO A 102 -14.02 -2.49 9.95
CA PRO A 102 -15.34 -2.66 9.37
C PRO A 102 -15.62 -1.54 8.36
N THR A 103 -16.10 -1.88 7.16
CA THR A 103 -16.27 -0.92 6.04
C THR A 103 -17.00 0.35 6.46
N VAL A 104 -18.10 0.20 7.19
CA VAL A 104 -18.89 1.34 7.66
C VAL A 104 -18.16 2.18 8.73
N VAL A 105 -17.21 1.64 9.50
CA VAL A 105 -16.34 2.49 10.34
C VAL A 105 -15.43 3.32 9.44
N PHE A 106 -14.74 2.68 8.51
CA PHE A 106 -13.75 3.34 7.66
C PHE A 106 -14.38 4.45 6.82
N GLU A 107 -15.49 4.17 6.14
CA GLU A 107 -16.17 5.17 5.30
C GLU A 107 -16.67 6.36 6.13
N THR A 108 -17.28 6.10 7.28
CA THR A 108 -17.80 7.17 8.15
C THR A 108 -16.69 7.97 8.85
N SER A 109 -15.51 7.37 9.06
CA SER A 109 -14.38 8.10 9.64
C SER A 109 -13.93 9.29 8.79
N LYS A 110 -14.07 9.21 7.47
CA LYS A 110 -13.65 10.25 6.53
C LYS A 110 -14.40 11.56 6.74
N SER A 111 -15.72 11.51 6.92
CA SER A 111 -16.53 12.71 7.17
C SER A 111 -16.34 13.21 8.61
N ALA A 112 -16.30 12.31 9.59
CA ALA A 112 -16.08 12.68 10.99
C ALA A 112 -14.76 13.44 11.21
N LEU A 113 -13.67 13.02 10.53
CA LEU A 113 -12.38 13.71 10.53
C LEU A 113 -12.45 15.09 9.85
N GLN A 114 -13.19 15.22 8.74
CA GLN A 114 -13.39 16.52 8.07
C GLN A 114 -14.20 17.50 8.94
N GLU A 115 -15.23 17.01 9.63
CA GLU A 115 -16.02 17.80 10.58
C GLU A 115 -15.17 18.25 11.77
N TYR A 116 -14.29 17.38 12.28
CA TYR A 116 -13.33 17.75 13.31
C TYR A 116 -12.37 18.84 12.81
N TYR A 117 -11.76 18.63 11.65
CA TYR A 117 -10.81 19.58 11.08
C TYR A 117 -11.44 20.95 10.76
N SER A 118 -12.70 20.97 10.33
CA SER A 118 -13.46 22.19 10.05
C SER A 118 -14.10 22.84 11.29
N GLY A 119 -13.96 22.24 12.47
CA GLY A 119 -14.51 22.75 13.73
C GLY A 119 -16.02 22.53 13.91
N GLN A 120 -16.67 21.79 13.01
CA GLN A 120 -18.08 21.38 13.16
C GLN A 120 -18.27 20.35 14.27
N ARG A 121 -17.20 19.63 14.62
CA ARG A 121 -17.18 18.61 15.66
C ARG A 121 -15.94 18.78 16.53
N THR A 122 -16.06 18.56 17.84
CA THR A 122 -14.89 18.52 18.73
C THR A 122 -14.14 17.19 18.60
N LYS A 123 -12.88 17.16 19.06
CA LYS A 123 -12.10 15.91 19.13
C LYS A 123 -12.85 14.81 19.89
N ASP A 124 -13.41 15.13 21.05
CA ASP A 124 -14.09 14.16 21.91
C ASP A 124 -15.40 13.64 21.30
N GLN A 125 -16.15 14.53 20.61
CA GLN A 125 -17.34 14.15 19.86
C GLN A 125 -17.00 13.24 18.67
N MET A 126 -15.89 13.50 17.99
CA MET A 126 -15.41 12.65 16.91
C MET A 126 -15.02 11.26 17.43
N ILE A 127 -14.22 11.20 18.49
CA ILE A 127 -13.78 9.92 19.10
C ILE A 127 -14.99 9.11 19.57
N THR A 128 -15.88 9.71 20.37
CA THR A 128 -17.08 9.03 20.87
C THR A 128 -17.92 8.45 19.74
N TYR A 129 -18.12 9.23 18.67
CA TYR A 129 -18.89 8.77 17.52
C TYR A 129 -18.24 7.59 16.80
N LEU A 130 -16.92 7.61 16.60
CA LEU A 130 -16.20 6.49 15.97
C LEU A 130 -16.21 5.25 16.86
N ASP A 131 -16.09 5.41 18.18
CA ASP A 131 -16.19 4.31 19.15
C ASP A 131 -17.58 3.68 19.16
N ASP A 132 -18.63 4.50 19.18
CA ASP A 132 -20.01 4.01 19.17
C ASP A 132 -20.37 3.36 17.83
N LEU A 133 -19.82 3.88 16.74
CA LEU A 133 -19.84 3.16 15.48
C LEU A 133 -19.19 1.79 15.68
N TRP A 134 -17.92 1.73 16.10
CA TRP A 134 -17.16 0.48 16.25
C TRP A 134 -17.87 -0.60 17.07
N LYS A 135 -18.53 -0.23 18.18
CA LYS A 135 -19.28 -1.16 19.03
C LYS A 135 -20.48 -1.81 18.34
N ASN A 136 -21.04 -1.15 17.33
CA ASN A 136 -22.29 -1.53 16.65
C ASN A 136 -22.06 -2.13 15.25
N LYS A 137 -20.87 -2.70 15.00
CA LYS A 137 -20.45 -3.24 13.69
C LYS A 137 -20.58 -4.75 13.64
#